data_AF-A0A951HL24-F1
#
_entry.id   AF-A0A951HL24-F1
#
_cell.length_a   1.000
_cell.length_b   1.000
_cell.length_c   1.000
_cell.angle_alpha   90.00
_cell.angle_beta   90.00
_cell.angle_gamma   90.00
#
_symmetry.space_group_name_H-M   'P 1'
#
loop_
_entity.id
_entity.type
_entity.pdbx_description
1 polymer ?
#
loop_
_entity_poly.entity_id
_entity_poly.type
_entity_poly.pdbx_seq_one_letter_code
_entity_poly.pdbx_strand_id
1 'polypeptide(L)'
;MVATTAILAVALGLAPVAPGGAQQVRVSAAAVAQAVGRCEQKVDRRGTVRLTGFDRRSGRAFDIRIDHAGHVEANVGAWLYTFDVAGAA
;
A
#
# COMPACT_ATOMS: atom_id res chain seq x y z
N MET A 1 -2.87 -8.46 8.83
CA MET A 1 -1.97 -8.58 7.65
C MET A 1 -2.67 -8.37 6.30
N VAL A 2 -4.00 -8.50 6.16
CA VAL A 2 -4.72 -8.31 4.87
C VAL A 2 -4.73 -6.84 4.39
N ALA A 3 -4.76 -5.86 5.31
CA ALA A 3 -4.83 -4.44 4.97
C ALA A 3 -3.56 -3.91 4.27
N THR A 4 -2.37 -4.27 4.75
CA THR A 4 -1.07 -3.80 4.24
C THR A 4 -0.84 -4.20 2.77
N THR A 5 -1.24 -5.41 2.40
CA THR A 5 -1.13 -5.95 1.04
C THR A 5 -2.07 -5.25 0.06
N ALA A 6 -3.30 -4.95 0.50
CA ALA A 6 -4.28 -4.22 -0.31
C ALA A 6 -3.84 -2.78 -0.59
N ILE A 7 -3.30 -2.10 0.44
CA ILE A 7 -2.77 -0.73 0.32
C ILE A 7 -1.62 -0.68 -0.68
N LEU A 8 -0.68 -1.63 -0.58
CA LEU A 8 0.45 -1.74 -1.50
C LEU A 8 -0.01 -1.99 -2.96
N ALA A 9 -1.03 -2.80 -3.17
CA ALA A 9 -1.58 -3.04 -4.49
C ALA A 9 -2.25 -1.79 -5.10
N VAL A 10 -2.99 -1.02 -4.29
CA VAL A 10 -3.61 0.24 -4.73
C VAL A 10 -2.54 1.28 -5.06
N ALA A 11 -1.55 1.47 -4.18
CA ALA A 11 -0.45 2.41 -4.38
C ALA A 11 0.35 2.12 -5.65
N LEU A 12 0.49 0.85 -6.02
CA LEU A 12 1.20 0.41 -7.22
C LEU A 12 0.31 0.32 -8.47
N GLY A 13 -0.96 0.73 -8.37
CA GLY A 13 -1.91 0.66 -9.48
C GLY A 13 -2.25 -0.76 -9.93
N LEU A 14 -1.98 -1.77 -9.08
CA LEU A 14 -2.29 -3.18 -9.35
C LEU A 14 -3.77 -3.50 -9.12
N ALA A 15 -4.46 -2.66 -8.35
CA ALA A 15 -5.89 -2.78 -8.12
C ALA A 15 -6.59 -1.42 -8.31
N PRO A 16 -7.68 -1.35 -9.08
CA PRO A 16 -8.45 -0.13 -9.24
C PRO A 16 -9.22 0.19 -7.94
N VAL A 17 -9.30 1.47 -7.60
CA VAL A 17 -10.20 1.99 -6.56
C VAL A 17 -11.44 2.49 -7.27
N ALA A 18 -12.58 1.83 -7.06
CA ALA A 18 -13.84 2.31 -7.62
C ALA A 18 -14.29 3.58 -6.87
N PRO A 19 -14.66 4.68 -7.57
CA PRO A 19 -15.28 5.82 -6.92
C PRO A 19 -16.67 5.41 -6.43
N GLY A 20 -16.90 5.42 -5.12
CA GLY A 20 -18.25 5.34 -4.55
C GLY A 20 -18.62 4.09 -3.75
N GLY A 21 -17.68 3.29 -3.25
CA GLY A 21 -18.05 2.23 -2.31
C GLY A 21 -16.87 1.55 -1.66
N ALA A 22 -17.08 1.09 -0.42
CA ALA A 22 -16.18 0.23 0.34
C ALA A 22 -15.98 -1.12 -0.38
N GLN A 23 -15.29 -1.10 -1.52
CA GLN A 23 -14.97 -2.29 -2.25
C GLN A 23 -13.75 -2.92 -1.57
N GLN A 24 -13.95 -4.06 -0.93
CA GLN A 24 -12.84 -4.86 -0.42
C GLN A 24 -11.94 -5.21 -1.60
N VAL A 25 -10.77 -4.56 -1.64
CA VAL A 25 -9.74 -4.84 -2.63
C VAL A 25 -9.24 -6.27 -2.37
N ARG A 26 -9.84 -7.26 -3.06
CA ARG A 26 -9.43 -8.66 -2.97
C ARG A 26 -8.18 -8.85 -3.82
N VAL A 27 -7.04 -8.50 -3.24
CA VAL A 27 -5.74 -8.74 -3.86
C VAL A 27 -5.10 -9.96 -3.21
N SER A 28 -4.68 -10.92 -4.01
CA SER A 28 -3.94 -12.06 -3.47
C SER A 28 -2.57 -11.58 -3.00
N ALA A 29 -2.21 -11.92 -1.76
CA ALA A 29 -0.89 -11.56 -1.22
C ALA A 29 0.25 -12.10 -2.08
N ALA A 30 0.05 -13.26 -2.71
CA ALA A 30 0.99 -13.83 -3.67
C ALA A 30 1.15 -12.97 -4.94
N ALA A 31 0.07 -12.44 -5.53
CA ALA A 31 0.16 -11.59 -6.72
C ALA A 31 0.86 -10.25 -6.39
N VAL A 32 0.59 -9.68 -5.22
CA VAL A 32 1.30 -8.47 -4.76
C VAL A 32 2.76 -8.78 -4.50
N ALA A 33 3.09 -9.88 -3.83
CA ALA A 33 4.47 -10.28 -3.60
C ALA A 33 5.23 -10.68 -4.89
N GLN A 34 4.53 -11.00 -5.97
CA GLN A 34 5.15 -11.22 -7.29
C GLN A 34 5.40 -9.89 -8.03
N ALA A 35 4.47 -8.95 -7.92
CA ALA A 35 4.61 -7.62 -8.52
C ALA A 35 5.60 -6.73 -7.76
N VAL A 36 5.66 -6.89 -6.44
CA VAL A 36 6.56 -6.17 -5.54
C VAL A 36 7.81 -7.00 -5.32
N GLY A 37 8.98 -6.38 -5.43
CA GLY A 37 10.25 -7.04 -5.09
C GLY A 37 10.38 -7.30 -3.59
N ARG A 38 11.63 -7.45 -3.12
CA ARG A 38 11.88 -7.41 -1.67
C ARG A 38 11.39 -6.06 -1.13
N CYS A 39 10.54 -6.12 -0.11
CA CYS A 39 10.10 -4.95 0.62
C CYS A 39 10.45 -5.11 2.09
N GLU A 40 10.75 -3.99 2.74
CA GLU A 40 10.94 -3.90 4.17
C GLU A 40 9.68 -3.29 4.79
N GLN A 41 9.16 -3.93 5.83
CA GLN A 41 8.10 -3.40 6.66
C GLN A 41 8.66 -3.03 8.03
N LYS A 42 8.44 -1.79 8.45
CA LYS A 42 8.74 -1.31 9.81
C LYS A 42 7.47 -0.79 10.44
N VAL A 43 7.31 -1.00 11.74
CA VAL A 43 6.23 -0.40 12.53
C VAL A 43 6.89 0.46 13.59
N ASP A 44 6.52 1.74 13.63
CA ASP A 44 7.06 2.66 14.63
C ASP A 44 6.33 2.54 15.97
N ARG A 45 6.84 3.23 17.01
CA ARG A 45 6.24 3.24 18.35
C ARG A 45 4.85 3.88 18.41
N ARG A 46 4.45 4.63 17.37
CA ARG A 46 3.13 5.27 17.25
C ARG A 46 2.13 4.38 16.49
N GLY A 47 2.55 3.18 16.08
CA GLY A 47 1.72 2.26 15.30
C GLY A 47 1.71 2.58 13.80
N THR A 48 2.52 3.53 13.33
CA THR A 48 2.64 3.82 11.89
C THR A 48 3.38 2.66 11.22
N VAL A 49 2.76 2.09 10.18
CA VAL A 49 3.40 1.11 9.32
C VAL A 49 4.11 1.83 8.19
N ARG A 50 5.39 1.56 7.99
CA ARG A 50 6.16 2.02 6.84
C ARG A 50 6.59 0.83 5.99
N LEU A 51 6.29 0.88 4.70
CA LEU A 51 6.70 -0.09 3.70
C LEU A 51 7.63 0.60 2.71
N THR A 52 8.84 0.08 2.57
CA THR A 52 9.79 0.58 1.57
C THR A 52 10.26 -0.56 0.68
N GLY A 53 10.44 -0.30 -0.60
CA GLY A 53 10.93 -1.32 -1.52
C GLY A 53 10.99 -0.84 -2.96
N PHE A 54 11.00 -1.79 -3.88
CA PHE A 54 10.98 -1.52 -5.32
C PHE A 54 9.84 -2.29 -5.99
N ASP A 55 9.09 -1.60 -6.85
CA ASP A 55 8.20 -2.23 -7.80
C ASP A 55 9.06 -2.97 -8.84
N ARG A 56 8.84 -4.29 -8.95
CA ARG A 56 9.62 -5.14 -9.84
C ARG A 56 9.26 -4.91 -11.30
N ARG A 57 8.05 -4.40 -11.60
CA ARG A 57 7.59 -4.16 -12.97
C ARG A 57 8.15 -2.87 -13.54
N SER A 58 8.09 -1.79 -12.76
CA SER A 58 8.56 -0.47 -13.22
C SER A 58 9.98 -0.13 -12.78
N GLY A 59 10.57 -0.89 -11.86
CA GLY A 59 11.87 -0.60 -11.24
C GLY A 59 11.84 0.60 -10.29
N ARG A 60 10.66 1.15 -9.99
CA ARG A 60 10.51 2.35 -9.17
C ARG A 60 10.59 2.01 -7.69
N ALA A 61 11.32 2.82 -6.93
CA ALA A 61 11.27 2.77 -5.48
C ALA A 61 9.88 3.21 -4.99
N PHE A 62 9.41 2.61 -3.90
CA PHE A 62 8.25 3.08 -3.18
C PHE A 62 8.54 3.24 -1.68
N ASP A 63 7.86 4.22 -1.07
CA ASP A 63 7.80 4.47 0.37
C ASP A 63 6.33 4.75 0.72
N ILE A 64 5.71 3.81 1.43
CA ILE A 64 4.31 3.89 1.83
C ILE A 64 4.25 3.96 3.35
N ARG A 65 3.51 4.92 3.87
CA ARG A 65 3.23 5.10 5.29
C ARG A 65 1.74 4.94 5.52
N ILE A 66 1.40 4.23 6.58
CA ILE A 66 0.03 4.00 7.00
C ILE A 66 0.00 4.36 8.48
N ASP A 67 -0.70 5.42 8.84
CA ASP A 67 -0.83 5.81 10.24
C ASP A 67 -1.88 4.98 10.98
N HIS A 68 -1.98 5.20 12.30
CA HIS A 68 -2.93 4.54 13.16
C HIS A 68 -4.40 4.88 12.86
N ALA A 69 -4.68 5.99 12.18
CA ALA A 69 -6.01 6.40 11.76
C ALA A 69 -6.41 5.79 10.40
N GLY A 70 -5.50 5.05 9.77
CA GLY A 70 -5.71 4.46 8.45
C GLY A 70 -5.44 5.44 7.29
N HIS A 71 -4.81 6.59 7.57
CA HIS A 71 -4.32 7.49 6.53
C HIS A 71 -3.10 6.88 5.85
N VAL A 72 -3.12 6.87 4.51
CA VAL A 72 -2.04 6.33 3.68
C VAL A 72 -1.39 7.46 2.90
N GLU A 73 -0.06 7.54 3.01
CA GLU A 73 0.78 8.30 2.10
C GLU A 73 1.70 7.34 1.35
N ALA A 74 1.61 7.30 0.02
CA ALA A 74 2.41 6.43 -0.82
C ALA A 74 3.20 7.23 -1.85
N ASN A 75 4.52 7.18 -1.76
CA ASN A 75 5.42 7.67 -2.80
C ASN A 75 5.83 6.49 -3.68
N VAL A 76 5.63 6.59 -5.00
CA VAL A 76 6.03 5.58 -5.98
C VAL A 76 6.76 6.27 -7.13
N GLY A 77 8.09 6.20 -7.15
CA GLY A 77 8.91 6.99 -8.05
C GLY A 77 8.67 8.50 -7.84
N ALA A 78 8.13 9.19 -8.85
CA ALA A 78 7.80 10.62 -8.79
C ALA A 78 6.34 10.91 -8.39
N TRP A 79 5.54 9.87 -8.11
CA TRP A 79 4.11 10.01 -7.84
C TRP A 79 3.86 9.96 -6.33
N LEU A 80 3.05 10.89 -5.83
CA LEU A 80 2.53 10.89 -4.47
C LEU A 80 1.04 10.56 -4.51
N TYR A 81 0.63 9.55 -3.75
CA TYR A 81 -0.75 9.15 -3.56
C TYR A 81 -1.11 9.26 -2.09
N THR A 82 -2.26 9.84 -1.79
CA THR A 82 -2.79 9.96 -0.43
C THR A 82 -4.23 9.52 -0.39
N PHE A 83 -4.60 8.62 0.54
CA PHE A 83 -5.98 8.16 0.70
C PHE A 83 -6.20 7.56 2.09
N ASP A 84 -7.47 7.48 2.52
CA ASP A 84 -7.83 6.87 3.80
C ASP A 84 -8.42 5.46 3.60
N VAL A 85 -8.09 4.55 4.51
CA VAL A 85 -8.62 3.18 4.51
C VAL A 85 -9.92 3.14 5.32
N ALA A 86 -11.05 3.04 4.64
CA ALA A 86 -12.35 2.85 5.29
C ALA A 86 -12.38 1.50 6.04
N GLY A 87 -12.58 1.54 7.36
CA GLY A 87 -12.66 0.36 8.23
C GLY A 87 -11.49 0.16 9.20
N ALA A 88 -10.69 1.20 9.49
CA ALA A 88 -9.68 1.18 10.55
C ALA A 88 -10.24 1.40 11.98
N ALA A 89 -11.57 1.40 12.15
CA ALA A 89 -12.27 1.54 13.43
C ALA A 89 -12.87 0.20 13.90
#